data_AF-A0A816RC83-F1
#
_entry.id   AF-A0A816RC83-F1
#
_cell.length_a   1.000
_cell.length_b   1.000
_cell.length_c   1.000
_cell.angle_alpha   90.00
_cell.angle_beta   90.00
_cell.angle_gamma   90.00
#
_symmetry.space_group_name_H-M   'P 1'
#
loop_
_entity.id
_entity.type
_entity.pdbx_description
1 polymer ?
#
loop_
_entity_poly.entity_id
_entity_poly.type
_entity_poly.pdbx_seq_one_letter_code
_entity_poly.pdbx_strand_id
1 'polypeptide(L)'
;MRKIKRLTLEPDQKGILVNNRGGEHALYLSYVCEDLRQFGDYSLVTKRLAKYPESIEDLLNLLLNEVYTVVDSKPLLDAFFKLLIISNVGILEADIVNMLQQYMNKTGGENDKTPIDRMVWSTLRRQLKTFLDTTWIYGHQLIIYRHASLEQILQKRCFKDNTDELRSMHSFMADFYLRSQTIKDFSVRRVPYHYEKANMYSELIKYLRSSQSRGVDRLDRQAYLRRRRCTKLLPFTDDIFNQRAFLCNICAMQFKLGPFTMAKSSCLICTNMILGGNMSQGNPFKREARLCQKHGSGGYPHSIQCVVCRQPRPKPSGTGTAAGFPESVALNICFDCWISGGGSRPRCCGMEFE
;
A
#
# COMPACT_ATOMS: atom_id res chain seq x y z
N MET A 1 -27.60 -34.53 -31.69
CA MET A 1 -27.77 -33.32 -30.85
C MET A 1 -28.49 -33.69 -29.56
N ARG A 2 -27.79 -33.77 -28.42
CA ARG A 2 -28.46 -33.95 -27.11
C ARG A 2 -29.21 -32.66 -26.80
N LYS A 3 -30.54 -32.71 -26.68
CA LYS A 3 -31.34 -31.59 -26.18
C LYS A 3 -30.82 -31.23 -24.79
N ILE A 4 -30.18 -30.07 -24.65
CA ILE A 4 -29.83 -29.50 -23.35
C ILE A 4 -31.16 -29.17 -22.68
N LYS A 5 -31.64 -30.05 -21.81
CA LYS A 5 -32.82 -29.81 -20.98
C LYS A 5 -32.48 -28.57 -20.14
N ARG A 6 -33.26 -27.48 -20.27
CA ARG A 6 -33.15 -26.34 -19.34
C ARG A 6 -33.56 -26.86 -17.97
N LEU A 7 -32.58 -27.12 -17.12
CA LEU A 7 -32.83 -27.66 -15.78
C LEU A 7 -33.28 -26.50 -14.91
N THR A 8 -34.52 -26.59 -14.45
CA THR A 8 -35.17 -25.61 -13.58
C THR A 8 -35.43 -26.30 -12.26
N LEU A 9 -35.20 -25.61 -11.14
CA LEU A 9 -35.54 -26.14 -9.82
C LEU A 9 -37.04 -26.45 -9.76
N GLU A 10 -37.37 -27.59 -9.15
CA GLU A 10 -38.76 -27.97 -8.88
C GLU A 10 -39.40 -27.01 -7.86
N PRO A 11 -40.74 -26.88 -7.82
CA PRO A 11 -41.43 -25.98 -6.88
C PRO A 11 -41.00 -26.19 -5.42
N ASP A 12 -40.87 -27.45 -5.00
CA ASP A 12 -40.47 -27.80 -3.63
C ASP A 12 -39.02 -27.37 -3.33
N GLN A 13 -38.12 -27.53 -4.30
CA GLN A 13 -36.73 -27.09 -4.21
C GLN A 13 -36.61 -25.57 -4.13
N LYS A 14 -37.45 -24.84 -4.89
CA LYS A 14 -37.56 -23.38 -4.75
C LYS A 14 -38.11 -23.00 -3.39
N GLY A 15 -39.09 -23.74 -2.88
CA GLY A 15 -39.64 -23.57 -1.54
C GLY A 15 -38.57 -23.66 -0.46
N ILE A 16 -37.68 -24.66 -0.52
CA ILE A 16 -36.56 -24.80 0.43
C ILE A 16 -35.65 -23.56 0.42
N LEU A 17 -35.33 -23.02 -0.76
CA LEU A 17 -34.48 -21.83 -0.88
C LEU A 17 -35.14 -20.56 -0.37
N VAL A 18 -36.41 -20.35 -0.72
CA VAL A 18 -37.15 -19.12 -0.37
C VAL A 18 -37.53 -19.11 1.11
N ASN A 19 -37.80 -20.28 1.70
CA ASN A 19 -38.12 -20.40 3.12
C ASN A 19 -36.88 -20.43 4.02
N ASN A 20 -35.68 -20.57 3.45
CA ASN A 20 -34.44 -20.41 4.20
C ASN A 20 -34.25 -18.92 4.50
N ARG A 21 -34.00 -18.57 5.76
CA ARG A 21 -33.81 -17.17 6.19
C ARG A 21 -32.71 -16.45 5.41
N GLY A 22 -31.65 -17.17 5.02
CA GLY A 22 -30.59 -16.62 4.17
C GLY A 22 -31.08 -16.23 2.77
N GLY A 23 -32.13 -16.89 2.27
CA GLY A 23 -32.77 -16.62 0.99
C GLY A 23 -33.39 -15.24 0.86
N GLU A 24 -33.62 -14.52 1.96
CA GLU A 24 -34.04 -13.11 1.95
C GLU A 24 -32.94 -12.17 1.42
N HIS A 25 -31.67 -12.62 1.45
CA HIS A 25 -30.53 -11.84 0.99
C HIS A 25 -30.12 -12.24 -0.44
N ALA A 26 -30.17 -11.27 -1.37
CA ALA A 26 -29.80 -11.50 -2.78
C ALA A 26 -28.38 -12.08 -2.95
N LEU A 27 -27.44 -11.66 -2.10
CA LEU A 27 -26.07 -12.15 -2.12
C LEU A 27 -25.99 -13.64 -1.75
N TYR A 28 -26.72 -14.08 -0.72
CA TYR A 28 -26.81 -15.48 -0.34
C TYR A 28 -27.32 -16.33 -1.52
N LEU A 29 -28.43 -15.91 -2.13
CA LEU A 29 -28.98 -16.59 -3.31
C LEU A 29 -27.99 -16.63 -4.47
N SER A 30 -27.20 -15.57 -4.68
CA SER A 30 -26.18 -15.57 -5.73
C SER A 30 -25.11 -16.65 -5.52
N TYR A 31 -24.67 -16.87 -4.28
CA TYR A 31 -23.71 -17.92 -3.94
C TYR A 31 -24.31 -19.30 -4.08
N VAL A 32 -25.54 -19.50 -3.59
CA VAL A 32 -26.24 -20.78 -3.72
C VAL A 32 -26.48 -21.13 -5.19
N CYS A 33 -26.96 -20.19 -6.00
CA CYS A 33 -27.18 -20.42 -7.43
C CYS A 33 -25.88 -20.78 -8.16
N GLU A 34 -24.78 -20.10 -7.85
CA GLU A 34 -23.49 -20.41 -8.45
C GLU A 34 -22.93 -21.76 -7.96
N ASP A 35 -23.10 -22.12 -6.69
CA ASP A 35 -22.74 -23.45 -6.17
C ASP A 35 -23.55 -24.56 -6.85
N LEU A 36 -24.88 -24.42 -6.94
CA LEU A 36 -25.74 -25.37 -7.64
C LEU A 36 -25.37 -25.51 -9.13
N ARG A 37 -24.98 -24.40 -9.77
CA ARG A 37 -24.48 -24.40 -11.16
C ARG A 37 -23.20 -25.22 -11.31
N GLN A 38 -22.34 -25.24 -10.29
CA GLN A 38 -21.09 -26.00 -10.27
C GLN A 38 -21.28 -27.45 -9.82
N PHE A 39 -22.21 -27.71 -8.91
CA PHE A 39 -22.51 -29.02 -8.36
C PHE A 39 -22.92 -30.03 -9.44
N GLY A 40 -23.76 -29.63 -10.40
CA GLY A 40 -24.04 -30.36 -11.63
C GLY A 40 -24.83 -31.67 -11.52
N ASP A 41 -24.93 -32.27 -10.33
CA ASP A 41 -25.71 -33.50 -10.08
C ASP A 41 -27.13 -33.17 -9.57
N TYR A 42 -28.07 -33.14 -10.51
CA TYR A 42 -29.47 -32.80 -10.23
C TYR A 42 -30.19 -33.81 -9.32
N SER A 43 -29.73 -35.06 -9.28
CA SER A 43 -30.37 -36.11 -8.46
C SER A 43 -30.19 -35.87 -6.96
N LEU A 44 -29.15 -35.13 -6.58
CA LEU A 44 -28.79 -34.84 -5.20
C LEU A 44 -29.08 -33.39 -4.80
N VAL A 45 -29.68 -32.57 -5.68
CA VAL A 45 -29.95 -31.14 -5.42
C VAL A 45 -30.79 -30.95 -4.16
N THR A 46 -31.87 -31.70 -3.95
CA THR A 46 -32.70 -31.56 -2.74
C THR A 46 -31.89 -31.82 -1.46
N LYS A 47 -30.99 -32.82 -1.49
CA LYS A 47 -30.08 -33.11 -0.36
C LYS A 47 -29.03 -32.02 -0.17
N ARG A 48 -28.58 -31.39 -1.26
CA ARG A 48 -27.64 -30.27 -1.25
C ARG A 48 -28.28 -29.02 -0.65
N LEU A 49 -29.49 -28.67 -1.10
CA LEU A 49 -30.28 -27.54 -0.60
C LEU A 49 -30.50 -27.62 0.92
N ALA A 50 -30.82 -28.81 1.43
CA ALA A 50 -31.03 -29.03 2.87
C ALA A 50 -29.77 -28.82 3.74
N LYS A 51 -28.57 -28.78 3.15
CA LYS A 51 -27.32 -28.51 3.87
C LYS A 51 -26.98 -27.03 3.95
N TYR A 52 -27.64 -26.16 3.19
CA TYR A 52 -27.28 -24.75 3.21
C TYR A 52 -27.72 -24.10 4.52
N PRO A 53 -26.80 -23.41 5.21
CA PRO A 53 -27.10 -22.76 6.48
C PRO A 53 -27.96 -21.52 6.25
N GLU A 54 -28.51 -20.98 7.33
CA GLU A 54 -29.39 -19.79 7.27
C GLU A 54 -28.63 -18.46 7.22
N SER A 55 -27.33 -18.46 7.49
CA SER A 55 -26.49 -17.26 7.47
C SER A 55 -25.54 -17.27 6.27
N ILE A 56 -25.23 -16.08 5.75
CA ILE A 56 -24.25 -15.93 4.67
C ILE A 56 -22.82 -16.27 5.11
N GLU A 57 -22.46 -15.96 6.36
CA GLU A 57 -21.13 -16.29 6.90
C GLU A 57 -20.92 -17.79 6.95
N ASP A 58 -21.92 -18.54 7.44
CA ASP A 58 -21.88 -19.99 7.47
C ASP A 58 -21.90 -20.60 6.07
N LEU A 59 -22.66 -20.02 5.13
CA LEU A 59 -22.68 -20.49 3.74
C LEU A 59 -21.30 -20.33 3.10
N LEU A 60 -20.68 -19.17 3.25
CA LEU A 60 -19.34 -18.91 2.74
C LEU A 60 -18.31 -19.85 3.39
N ASN A 61 -18.40 -20.10 4.69
CA ASN A 61 -17.55 -21.07 5.38
C ASN A 61 -17.73 -22.50 4.85
N LEU A 62 -18.98 -22.93 4.62
CA LEU A 62 -19.30 -24.23 4.04
C LEU A 62 -18.67 -24.37 2.65
N LEU A 63 -18.91 -23.40 1.77
CA LEU A 63 -18.41 -23.44 0.40
C LEU A 63 -16.87 -23.35 0.35
N LEU A 64 -16.25 -22.51 1.20
CA LEU A 64 -14.80 -22.44 1.30
C LEU A 64 -14.21 -23.76 1.79
N ASN A 65 -14.79 -24.38 2.82
CA ASN A 65 -14.30 -25.66 3.33
C ASN A 65 -14.30 -26.74 2.24
N GLU A 66 -15.30 -26.75 1.37
CA GLU A 66 -15.33 -27.68 0.24
C GLU A 66 -14.23 -27.40 -0.77
N VAL A 67 -13.95 -26.13 -1.11
CA VAL A 67 -12.79 -25.79 -1.94
C VAL A 67 -11.51 -26.33 -1.31
N TYR A 68 -11.31 -26.14 -0.01
CA TYR A 68 -10.15 -26.67 0.71
C TYR A 68 -10.06 -28.21 0.70
N THR A 69 -11.18 -28.92 0.55
CA THR A 69 -11.17 -30.39 0.43
C THR A 69 -10.81 -30.88 -0.97
N VAL A 70 -11.12 -30.10 -2.02
CA VAL A 70 -10.94 -30.50 -3.43
C VAL A 70 -9.61 -29.98 -4.01
N VAL A 71 -9.01 -28.94 -3.42
CA VAL A 71 -7.73 -28.39 -3.87
C VAL A 71 -6.56 -29.25 -3.37
N ASP A 72 -5.75 -29.75 -4.29
CA ASP A 72 -4.58 -30.57 -3.98
C ASP A 72 -3.51 -29.80 -3.19
N SER A 73 -3.26 -28.52 -3.55
CA SER A 73 -2.26 -27.68 -2.90
C SER A 73 -2.89 -26.64 -1.96
N LYS A 74 -3.17 -27.06 -0.73
CA LYS A 74 -3.63 -26.17 0.35
C LYS A 74 -2.67 -24.99 0.63
N PRO A 75 -1.33 -25.18 0.66
CA PRO A 75 -0.40 -24.07 0.88
C PRO A 75 -0.50 -22.97 -0.18
N LEU A 76 -0.72 -23.36 -1.45
CA LEU A 76 -0.90 -22.41 -2.55
C LEU A 76 -2.19 -21.60 -2.41
N LEU A 77 -3.28 -22.28 -2.03
CA LEU A 77 -4.57 -21.62 -1.77
C LEU A 77 -4.46 -20.63 -0.60
N ASP A 78 -3.80 -21.02 0.49
CA ASP A 78 -3.57 -20.15 1.65
C ASP A 78 -2.70 -18.95 1.28
N ALA A 79 -1.62 -19.16 0.53
CA ALA A 79 -0.77 -18.08 0.02
C ALA A 79 -1.57 -17.09 -0.83
N PHE A 80 -2.41 -17.60 -1.76
CA PHE A 80 -3.25 -16.77 -2.60
C PHE A 80 -4.23 -15.92 -1.79
N PHE A 81 -4.96 -16.52 -0.85
CA PHE A 81 -5.90 -15.76 -0.04
C PHE A 81 -5.20 -14.73 0.83
N LYS A 82 -4.08 -15.08 1.46
CA LYS A 82 -3.29 -14.13 2.26
C LYS A 82 -2.82 -12.94 1.43
N LEU A 83 -2.31 -13.17 0.22
CA LEU A 83 -1.90 -12.09 -0.69
C LEU A 83 -3.09 -11.23 -1.13
N LEU A 84 -4.23 -11.86 -1.40
CA LEU A 84 -5.43 -11.13 -1.82
C LEU A 84 -5.95 -10.22 -0.70
N ILE A 85 -5.93 -10.69 0.56
CA ILE A 85 -6.39 -9.93 1.74
C ILE A 85 -5.55 -8.65 1.87
N ILE A 86 -4.24 -8.78 1.79
CA ILE A 86 -3.35 -7.64 2.02
C ILE A 86 -3.25 -6.68 0.83
N SER A 87 -3.70 -7.10 -0.36
CA SER A 87 -3.56 -6.34 -1.62
C SER A 87 -4.31 -5.01 -1.64
N ASN A 88 -5.26 -4.80 -0.72
CA ASN A 88 -6.14 -3.62 -0.55
C ASN A 88 -7.12 -3.37 -1.71
N VAL A 89 -6.68 -3.51 -2.96
CA VAL A 89 -7.47 -3.22 -4.16
C VAL A 89 -7.65 -4.47 -5.03
N GLY A 90 -6.83 -5.50 -4.85
CA GLY A 90 -6.77 -6.69 -5.70
C GLY A 90 -5.37 -6.97 -6.26
N ILE A 91 -5.25 -8.08 -6.96
CA ILE A 91 -3.99 -8.52 -7.59
C ILE A 91 -4.16 -8.59 -9.10
N LEU A 92 -3.21 -8.03 -9.84
CA LEU A 92 -3.19 -8.16 -11.31
C LEU A 92 -3.00 -9.62 -11.68
N GLU A 93 -3.87 -10.13 -12.55
CA GLU A 93 -3.81 -11.53 -12.98
C GLU A 93 -2.44 -11.91 -13.55
N ALA A 94 -1.83 -11.00 -14.32
CA ALA A 94 -0.51 -11.19 -14.91
C ALA A 94 0.61 -11.37 -13.85
N ASP A 95 0.41 -10.86 -12.64
CA ASP A 95 1.38 -10.93 -11.55
C ASP A 95 1.16 -12.11 -10.61
N ILE A 96 -0.03 -12.71 -10.58
CA ILE A 96 -0.41 -13.69 -9.53
C ILE A 96 0.55 -14.87 -9.47
N VAL A 97 0.84 -15.54 -10.59
CA VAL A 97 1.70 -16.73 -10.58
C VAL A 97 3.11 -16.39 -10.12
N ASN A 98 3.68 -15.28 -10.60
CA ASN A 98 5.01 -14.82 -10.19
C ASN A 98 5.04 -14.40 -8.71
N MET A 99 4.00 -13.72 -8.25
CA MET A 99 3.86 -13.29 -6.86
C MET A 99 3.75 -14.49 -5.92
N LEU A 100 2.90 -15.47 -6.26
CA LEU A 100 2.76 -16.71 -5.52
C LEU A 100 4.08 -17.48 -5.47
N GLN A 101 4.79 -17.59 -6.60
CA GLN A 101 6.09 -18.27 -6.65
C GLN A 101 7.10 -17.61 -5.71
N GLN A 102 7.26 -16.28 -5.81
CA GLN A 102 8.22 -15.56 -4.98
C GLN A 102 7.86 -15.64 -3.49
N TYR A 103 6.57 -15.62 -3.17
CA TYR A 103 6.10 -15.77 -1.80
C TYR A 103 6.42 -17.16 -1.26
N MET A 104 6.03 -18.21 -1.99
CA MET A 104 6.29 -19.61 -1.62
C MET A 104 7.79 -19.90 -1.50
N ASN A 105 8.63 -19.36 -2.38
CA ASN A 105 10.08 -19.51 -2.28
C ASN A 105 10.68 -18.80 -1.05
N LYS A 106 10.03 -17.73 -0.57
CA LYS A 106 10.48 -16.97 0.61
C LYS A 106 10.06 -17.68 1.91
N THR A 107 8.90 -18.31 1.93
CA THR A 107 8.32 -18.92 3.14
C THR A 107 8.49 -20.45 3.21
N GLY A 108 8.71 -21.11 2.07
CA GLY A 108 8.88 -22.55 1.96
C GLY A 108 10.31 -23.01 2.23
N GLY A 109 10.47 -24.33 2.44
CA GLY A 109 11.79 -24.95 2.58
C GLY A 109 12.58 -24.99 1.27
N GLU A 110 13.87 -25.33 1.32
CA GLU A 110 14.73 -25.40 0.12
C GLU A 110 14.21 -26.33 -0.99
N ASN A 111 13.40 -27.33 -0.62
CA ASN A 111 12.79 -28.31 -1.54
C ASN A 111 11.50 -27.81 -2.23
N ASP A 112 10.92 -26.67 -1.81
CA ASP A 112 9.65 -26.14 -2.33
C ASP A 112 9.81 -25.12 -3.46
N LYS A 113 11.00 -25.00 -4.04
CA LYS A 113 11.29 -24.05 -5.14
C LYS A 113 10.73 -24.48 -6.50
N THR A 114 9.76 -25.37 -6.53
CA THR A 114 9.16 -25.86 -7.78
C THR A 114 8.37 -24.72 -8.45
N PRO A 115 8.56 -24.50 -9.77
CA PRO A 115 7.77 -23.53 -10.51
C PRO A 115 6.28 -23.89 -10.47
N ILE A 116 5.42 -22.93 -10.11
CA ILE A 116 3.98 -23.06 -10.17
C ILE A 116 3.56 -23.06 -11.63
N ASP A 117 3.09 -24.21 -12.10
CA ASP A 117 2.52 -24.34 -13.44
C ASP A 117 1.26 -23.46 -13.55
N ARG A 118 1.14 -22.74 -14.68
CA ARG A 118 -0.06 -21.97 -15.03
C ARG A 118 -1.32 -22.83 -15.06
N MET A 119 -1.20 -24.12 -15.37
CA MET A 119 -2.33 -25.05 -15.34
C MET A 119 -2.84 -25.30 -13.91
N VAL A 120 -1.94 -25.34 -12.93
CA VAL A 120 -2.30 -25.44 -11.50
C VAL A 120 -3.05 -24.18 -11.07
N TRP A 121 -2.56 -23.00 -11.42
CA TRP A 121 -3.26 -21.74 -11.16
C TRP A 121 -4.62 -21.67 -11.86
N SER A 122 -4.72 -22.08 -13.12
CA SER A 122 -5.97 -22.09 -13.87
C SER A 122 -7.03 -22.99 -13.21
N THR A 123 -6.62 -24.16 -12.73
CA THR A 123 -7.49 -25.09 -12.01
C THR A 123 -7.96 -24.50 -10.69
N LEU A 124 -7.04 -23.91 -9.92
CA LEU A 124 -7.36 -23.22 -8.67
C LEU A 124 -8.34 -22.06 -8.88
N ARG A 125 -8.07 -21.20 -9.87
CA ARG A 125 -8.94 -20.06 -10.20
C ARG A 125 -10.35 -20.52 -10.60
N ARG A 126 -10.47 -21.63 -11.32
CA ARG A 126 -11.77 -22.20 -11.69
C ARG A 126 -12.57 -22.62 -10.45
N GLN A 127 -11.92 -23.24 -9.48
CA GLN A 127 -12.54 -23.61 -8.20
C GLN A 127 -12.92 -22.38 -7.36
N LEU A 128 -12.16 -21.29 -7.52
CA LEU A 128 -12.40 -20.02 -6.81
C LEU A 128 -13.37 -19.07 -7.52
N LYS A 129 -13.93 -19.46 -8.67
CA LYS A 129 -14.76 -18.57 -9.50
C LYS A 129 -16.00 -18.04 -8.77
N THR A 130 -16.53 -18.77 -7.79
CA THR A 130 -17.63 -18.34 -6.91
C THR A 130 -17.27 -17.16 -6.03
N PHE A 131 -16.01 -17.06 -5.62
CA PHE A 131 -15.52 -16.15 -4.59
C PHE A 131 -14.87 -14.89 -5.17
N LEU A 132 -14.37 -15.00 -6.40
CA LEU A 132 -13.58 -13.97 -7.05
C LEU A 132 -14.40 -13.24 -8.11
N ASP A 133 -14.05 -11.98 -8.31
CA ASP A 133 -14.49 -11.19 -9.44
C ASP A 133 -13.27 -10.62 -10.18
N THR A 134 -13.50 -10.19 -11.41
CA THR A 134 -12.48 -9.61 -12.28
C THR A 134 -12.92 -8.23 -12.71
N THR A 135 -12.11 -7.23 -12.40
CA THR A 135 -12.29 -5.86 -12.91
C THR A 135 -11.15 -5.53 -13.88
N TRP A 136 -11.27 -4.44 -14.62
CA TRP A 136 -10.25 -4.02 -15.57
C TRP A 136 -9.60 -2.72 -15.10
N ILE A 137 -8.27 -2.70 -15.03
CA ILE A 137 -7.50 -1.50 -14.71
C ILE A 137 -6.31 -1.39 -15.67
N TYR A 138 -6.15 -0.23 -16.30
CA TYR A 138 -5.09 0.03 -17.27
C TYR A 138 -4.98 -1.03 -18.40
N GLY A 139 -6.10 -1.67 -18.78
CA GLY A 139 -6.10 -2.73 -19.81
C GLY A 139 -5.73 -4.13 -19.31
N HIS A 140 -5.59 -4.31 -18.00
CA HIS A 140 -5.28 -5.60 -17.38
C HIS A 140 -6.39 -6.06 -16.43
N GLN A 141 -6.55 -7.38 -16.31
CA GLN A 141 -7.49 -7.97 -15.36
C GLN A 141 -6.94 -7.88 -13.94
N LEU A 142 -7.77 -7.37 -13.05
CA LEU A 142 -7.54 -7.27 -11.62
C LEU A 142 -8.48 -8.22 -10.91
N ILE A 143 -7.92 -9.16 -10.16
CA ILE A 143 -8.67 -10.11 -9.36
C ILE A 143 -8.97 -9.50 -8.00
N ILE A 144 -10.25 -9.49 -7.63
CA ILE A 144 -10.77 -8.97 -6.37
C ILE A 144 -11.72 -9.97 -5.73
N TYR A 145 -12.11 -9.70 -4.49
CA TYR A 145 -13.25 -10.39 -3.88
C TYR A 145 -14.54 -10.02 -4.59
N ARG A 146 -15.42 -10.99 -4.77
CA ARG A 146 -16.79 -10.72 -5.20
C ARG A 146 -17.56 -9.91 -4.14
N HIS A 147 -17.26 -10.10 -2.86
CA HIS A 147 -17.93 -9.40 -1.77
C HIS A 147 -17.03 -9.22 -0.53
N ALA A 148 -17.20 -8.12 0.21
CA ALA A 148 -16.40 -7.78 1.39
C ALA A 148 -16.56 -8.79 2.55
N SER A 149 -17.71 -9.47 2.67
CA SER A 149 -17.91 -10.52 3.69
C SER A 149 -16.89 -11.66 3.57
N LEU A 150 -16.45 -11.97 2.34
CA LEU A 150 -15.45 -13.00 2.12
C LEU A 150 -14.09 -12.58 2.68
N GLU A 151 -13.71 -11.32 2.50
CA GLU A 151 -12.46 -10.77 3.05
C GLU A 151 -12.43 -10.92 4.58
N GLN A 152 -13.53 -10.59 5.27
CA GLN A 152 -13.63 -10.73 6.73
C GLN A 152 -13.48 -12.19 7.18
N ILE A 153 -14.11 -13.14 6.49
CA ILE A 153 -14.02 -14.57 6.80
C ILE A 153 -12.60 -15.07 6.57
N LEU A 154 -12.00 -14.73 5.43
CA LEU A 154 -10.64 -15.14 5.11
C LEU A 154 -9.62 -14.48 6.05
N GLN A 155 -9.83 -13.24 6.48
CA GLN A 155 -8.96 -12.58 7.45
C GLN A 155 -8.95 -13.32 8.79
N LYS A 156 -10.13 -13.66 9.33
CA LYS A 156 -10.26 -14.48 10.56
C LYS A 156 -9.56 -15.83 10.40
N ARG A 157 -9.73 -16.48 9.24
CA ARG A 157 -9.20 -17.83 8.95
C ARG A 157 -7.68 -17.83 8.76
N CYS A 158 -7.16 -16.93 7.94
CA CYS A 158 -5.78 -16.96 7.47
C CYS A 158 -4.79 -16.28 8.42
N PHE A 159 -5.21 -15.25 9.17
CA PHE A 159 -4.28 -14.44 9.96
C PHE A 159 -4.34 -14.66 11.47
N LYS A 160 -5.41 -15.23 12.08
CA LYS A 160 -5.51 -15.52 13.54
C LYS A 160 -4.79 -14.48 14.46
N ASP A 161 -4.93 -13.19 14.14
CA ASP A 161 -4.26 -12.07 14.82
C ASP A 161 -2.70 -12.07 14.85
N ASN A 162 -2.05 -12.82 13.95
CA ASN A 162 -0.60 -12.84 13.76
C ASN A 162 -0.09 -11.56 13.08
N THR A 163 0.13 -10.53 13.89
CA THR A 163 0.55 -9.21 13.39
C THR A 163 1.94 -9.20 12.73
N ASP A 164 2.84 -10.10 13.12
CA ASP A 164 4.20 -10.15 12.57
C ASP A 164 4.23 -10.80 11.19
N GLU A 165 3.45 -11.87 11.00
CA GLU A 165 3.22 -12.44 9.66
C GLU A 165 2.59 -11.40 8.73
N LEU A 166 1.56 -10.69 9.21
CA LEU A 166 0.91 -9.63 8.44
C LEU A 166 1.91 -8.55 8.00
N ARG A 167 2.78 -8.08 8.91
CA ARG A 167 3.85 -7.10 8.59
C ARG A 167 4.85 -7.66 7.58
N SER A 168 5.30 -8.90 7.76
CA SER A 168 6.23 -9.58 6.84
C SER A 168 5.65 -9.71 5.43
N MET A 169 4.35 -10.00 5.33
CA MET A 169 3.65 -10.07 4.06
C MET A 169 3.48 -8.70 3.39
N HIS A 170 3.16 -7.64 4.15
CA HIS A 170 3.16 -6.29 3.60
C HIS A 170 4.56 -5.87 3.12
N SER A 171 5.62 -6.20 3.85
CA SER A 171 7.00 -5.99 3.40
C SER A 171 7.28 -6.71 2.07
N PHE A 172 6.88 -7.98 1.96
CA PHE A 172 6.98 -8.74 0.71
C PHE A 172 6.25 -8.06 -0.46
N MET A 173 5.01 -7.60 -0.26
CA MET A 173 4.23 -6.95 -1.30
C MET A 173 4.87 -5.64 -1.77
N ALA A 174 5.40 -4.83 -0.84
CA ALA A 174 6.11 -3.60 -1.19
C ALA A 174 7.32 -3.91 -2.08
N ASP A 175 8.12 -4.89 -1.70
CA ASP A 175 9.31 -5.33 -2.43
C ASP A 175 8.96 -5.94 -3.80
N PHE A 176 7.87 -6.71 -3.87
CA PHE A 176 7.37 -7.24 -5.14
C PHE A 176 6.97 -6.11 -6.08
N TYR A 177 6.18 -5.14 -5.64
CA TYR A 177 5.73 -4.03 -6.49
C TYR A 177 6.87 -3.10 -6.90
N LEU A 178 7.93 -2.98 -6.10
CA LEU A 178 9.13 -2.24 -6.50
C LEU A 178 9.89 -2.90 -7.65
N ARG A 179 9.88 -4.24 -7.70
CA ARG A 179 10.55 -5.02 -8.75
C ARG A 179 9.66 -5.31 -9.96
N SER A 180 8.35 -5.38 -9.76
CA SER A 180 7.38 -5.69 -10.81
C SER A 180 7.37 -4.60 -11.89
N GLN A 181 7.45 -5.04 -13.15
CA GLN A 181 7.43 -4.17 -14.32
C GLN A 181 6.08 -4.19 -15.04
N THR A 182 5.10 -4.98 -14.58
CA THR A 182 3.86 -5.27 -15.31
C THR A 182 3.04 -4.01 -15.59
N ILE A 183 2.72 -3.23 -14.55
CA ILE A 183 2.10 -1.92 -14.71
C ILE A 183 2.71 -0.97 -13.68
N LYS A 184 3.63 -0.12 -14.14
CA LYS A 184 4.36 0.80 -13.26
C LYS A 184 3.44 1.70 -12.43
N ASP A 185 2.41 2.28 -13.06
CA ASP A 185 1.49 3.19 -12.37
C ASP A 185 0.62 2.48 -11.32
N PHE A 186 0.28 1.21 -11.57
CA PHE A 186 -0.41 0.38 -10.58
C PHE A 186 0.50 0.10 -9.39
N SER A 187 1.71 -0.40 -9.62
CA SER A 187 2.66 -0.77 -8.57
C SER A 187 3.09 0.43 -7.72
N VAL A 188 3.38 1.57 -8.34
CA VAL A 188 3.92 2.77 -7.67
C VAL A 188 3.01 3.29 -6.57
N ARG A 189 1.69 3.22 -6.77
CA ARG A 189 0.72 3.70 -5.77
C ARG A 189 0.54 2.75 -4.58
N ARG A 190 1.05 1.52 -4.66
CA ARG A 190 0.80 0.45 -3.68
C ARG A 190 1.97 0.29 -2.72
N VAL A 191 3.19 0.55 -3.19
CA VAL A 191 4.40 0.51 -2.37
C VAL A 191 4.26 1.33 -1.06
N PRO A 192 3.77 2.59 -1.07
CA PRO A 192 3.64 3.36 0.18
C PRO A 192 2.68 2.73 1.19
N TYR A 193 1.55 2.23 0.71
CA TYR A 193 0.55 1.55 1.54
C TYR A 193 1.18 0.33 2.24
N HIS A 194 1.86 -0.51 1.48
CA HIS A 194 2.49 -1.71 2.03
C HIS A 194 3.64 -1.39 2.99
N TYR A 195 4.50 -0.42 2.69
CA TYR A 195 5.55 -0.03 3.65
C TYR A 195 4.98 0.57 4.94
N GLU A 196 3.90 1.36 4.86
CA GLU A 196 3.24 1.87 6.05
C GLU A 196 2.66 0.74 6.91
N LYS A 197 1.97 -0.22 6.29
CA LYS A 197 1.38 -1.38 6.99
C LYS A 197 2.43 -2.35 7.54
N ALA A 198 3.61 -2.41 6.92
CA ALA A 198 4.75 -3.19 7.40
C ALA A 198 5.55 -2.48 8.51
N ASN A 199 5.17 -1.25 8.90
CA ASN A 199 5.95 -0.37 9.80
C ASN A 199 7.38 -0.07 9.30
N MET A 200 7.62 -0.12 7.98
CA MET A 200 8.92 0.16 7.36
C MET A 200 9.04 1.64 7.00
N TYR A 201 9.02 2.52 8.01
CA TYR A 201 8.92 3.97 7.79
C TYR A 201 10.16 4.59 7.16
N SER A 202 11.35 4.07 7.47
CA SER A 202 12.60 4.44 6.80
C SER A 202 12.50 4.24 5.28
N GLU A 203 12.02 3.06 4.87
CA GLU A 203 11.92 2.70 3.47
C GLU A 203 10.76 3.40 2.77
N LEU A 204 9.65 3.63 3.47
CA LEU A 204 8.57 4.50 3.00
C LEU A 204 9.07 5.90 2.65
N ILE A 205 9.79 6.56 3.56
CA ILE A 205 10.28 7.93 3.36
C ILE A 205 11.33 7.95 2.24
N LYS A 206 12.25 6.97 2.21
CA LYS A 206 13.24 6.82 1.15
C LYS A 206 12.57 6.63 -0.21
N TYR A 207 11.57 5.76 -0.29
CA TYR A 207 10.80 5.51 -1.51
C TYR A 207 10.07 6.77 -1.99
N LEU A 208 9.32 7.43 -1.10
CA LEU A 208 8.59 8.66 -1.43
C LEU A 208 9.52 9.78 -1.87
N ARG A 209 10.77 9.84 -1.40
CA ARG A 209 11.75 10.82 -1.88
C ARG A 209 12.49 10.41 -3.16
N SER A 210 12.35 9.17 -3.61
CA SER A 210 13.01 8.66 -4.80
C SER A 210 12.27 9.06 -6.10
N SER A 211 12.95 8.90 -7.23
CA SER A 211 12.34 9.06 -8.56
C SER A 211 11.32 7.96 -8.90
N GLN A 212 11.32 6.84 -8.18
CA GLN A 212 10.42 5.71 -8.44
C GLN A 212 8.98 6.00 -7.98
N SER A 213 8.79 6.89 -7.00
CA SER A 213 7.48 7.26 -6.47
C SER A 213 6.75 8.34 -7.29
N ARG A 214 7.21 8.65 -8.52
CA ARG A 214 6.65 9.70 -9.40
C ARG A 214 5.14 9.60 -9.62
N GLY A 215 4.61 8.38 -9.69
CA GLY A 215 3.18 8.12 -9.90
C GLY A 215 2.31 8.14 -8.64
N VAL A 216 2.90 8.37 -7.46
CA VAL A 216 2.15 8.56 -6.21
C VAL A 216 1.54 9.95 -6.22
N ASP A 217 0.22 10.03 -6.00
CA ASP A 217 -0.49 11.30 -5.96
C ASP A 217 0.10 12.26 -4.91
N ARG A 218 -0.01 13.55 -5.20
CA ARG A 218 0.53 14.63 -4.36
C ARG A 218 -0.06 14.60 -2.95
N LEU A 219 -1.37 14.40 -2.85
CA LEU A 219 -2.12 14.39 -1.59
C LEU A 219 -1.81 13.13 -0.79
N ASP A 220 -1.76 11.96 -1.45
CA ASP A 220 -1.40 10.69 -0.82
C ASP A 220 0.00 10.75 -0.22
N ARG A 221 0.98 11.21 -1.02
CA ARG A 221 2.36 11.40 -0.58
C ARG A 221 2.42 12.28 0.67
N GLN A 222 1.67 13.39 0.67
CA GLN A 222 1.63 14.28 1.82
C GLN A 222 0.97 13.61 3.03
N ALA A 223 -0.07 12.81 2.85
CA ALA A 223 -0.74 12.10 3.94
C ALA A 223 0.23 11.14 4.65
N TYR A 224 0.99 10.32 3.89
CA TYR A 224 2.01 9.42 4.45
C TYR A 224 3.09 10.19 5.22
N LEU A 225 3.64 11.25 4.63
CA LEU A 225 4.72 12.01 5.25
C LEU A 225 4.26 12.84 6.44
N ARG A 226 3.03 13.36 6.42
CA ARG A 226 2.45 14.13 7.52
C ARG A 226 2.37 13.28 8.80
N ARG A 227 1.97 12.01 8.68
CA ARG A 227 1.89 11.08 9.81
C ARG A 227 3.24 10.78 10.45
N ARG A 228 4.34 10.99 9.73
CA ARG A 228 5.72 10.73 10.17
C ARG A 228 6.54 12.01 10.36
N ARG A 229 5.91 13.17 10.29
CA ARG A 229 6.57 14.44 10.56
C ARG A 229 6.57 14.71 12.05
N CYS A 230 7.70 15.20 12.55
CA CYS A 230 7.81 15.65 13.93
C CYS A 230 6.68 16.62 14.31
N THR A 231 6.02 16.33 15.42
CA THR A 231 4.84 17.09 15.90
C THR A 231 5.23 18.36 16.65
N LYS A 232 6.51 18.54 16.99
CA LYS A 232 7.01 19.68 17.76
C LYS A 232 6.76 21.01 17.04
N LEU A 233 5.99 21.88 17.70
CA LEU A 233 5.83 23.28 17.32
C LEU A 233 7.13 24.03 17.61
N LEU A 234 7.49 24.94 16.71
CA LEU A 234 8.68 25.76 16.82
C LEU A 234 8.27 27.20 17.17
N PRO A 235 9.07 27.90 18.00
CA PRO A 235 8.91 29.34 18.18
C PRO A 235 9.21 30.08 16.86
N PHE A 236 8.86 31.36 16.77
CA PHE A 236 9.16 32.19 15.60
C PHE A 236 10.58 32.77 15.59
N THR A 237 11.36 32.48 16.64
CA THR A 237 12.72 32.96 16.84
C THR A 237 13.74 32.05 16.17
N ASP A 238 14.80 32.62 15.59
CA ASP A 238 15.95 31.85 15.09
C ASP A 238 16.90 31.55 16.27
N ASP A 239 16.67 30.44 16.97
CA ASP A 239 17.42 30.05 18.17
C ASP A 239 17.87 28.57 18.13
N ILE A 240 18.46 28.10 19.23
CA ILE A 240 18.95 26.72 19.37
C ILE A 240 17.82 25.69 19.24
N PHE A 241 16.58 26.09 19.57
CA PHE A 241 15.40 25.23 19.51
C PHE A 241 14.73 25.24 18.14
N ASN A 242 15.07 26.20 17.28
CA ASN A 242 14.48 26.42 15.98
C ASN A 242 15.51 26.82 14.93
N GLN A 243 15.98 25.83 14.17
CA GLN A 243 17.03 26.03 13.19
C GLN A 243 16.47 25.92 11.78
N ARG A 244 16.91 26.79 10.88
CA ARG A 244 16.64 26.65 9.45
C ARG A 244 17.30 25.37 8.93
N ALA A 245 16.62 24.67 8.04
CA ALA A 245 17.12 23.46 7.40
C ALA A 245 18.03 23.82 6.21
N PHE A 246 19.19 23.17 6.10
CA PHE A 246 20.17 23.46 5.06
C PHE A 246 20.70 22.20 4.38
N LEU A 247 21.14 22.33 3.12
CA LEU A 247 22.00 21.37 2.45
C LEU A 247 23.39 21.96 2.22
N CYS A 248 24.43 21.13 2.33
CA CYS A 248 25.73 21.49 1.78
C CYS A 248 25.65 21.48 0.24
N ASN A 249 26.54 22.19 -0.45
CA ASN A 249 26.50 22.26 -1.91
C ASN A 249 26.65 20.91 -2.62
N ILE A 250 27.48 20.01 -2.08
CA ILE A 250 27.62 18.65 -2.64
C ILE A 250 26.27 17.93 -2.61
N CYS A 251 25.61 17.91 -1.44
CA CYS A 251 24.28 17.35 -1.33
C CYS A 251 23.27 18.13 -2.16
N ALA A 252 23.29 19.46 -2.21
CA ALA A 252 22.32 20.21 -3.02
C ALA A 252 22.43 19.90 -4.53
N MET A 253 23.64 19.62 -5.02
CA MET A 253 23.88 19.24 -6.42
C MET A 253 23.49 17.79 -6.72
N GLN A 254 23.80 16.86 -5.80
CA GLN A 254 23.51 15.44 -5.97
C GLN A 254 22.06 15.08 -5.62
N PHE A 255 21.49 15.78 -4.65
CA PHE A 255 20.23 15.46 -4.03
C PHE A 255 19.09 16.10 -4.81
N LYS A 256 18.57 15.31 -5.77
CA LYS A 256 17.24 15.53 -6.31
C LYS A 256 16.25 15.18 -5.21
N LEU A 257 15.73 16.19 -4.52
CA LEU A 257 14.64 15.99 -3.57
C LEU A 257 13.47 15.31 -4.28
N GLY A 258 13.23 15.62 -5.56
CA GLY A 258 12.16 15.01 -6.33
C GLY A 258 12.50 14.78 -7.80
N PRO A 259 11.56 14.19 -8.55
CA PRO A 259 11.76 13.78 -9.93
C PRO A 259 12.05 14.92 -10.94
N PHE A 260 11.69 16.16 -10.60
CA PHE A 260 11.67 17.30 -11.52
C PHE A 260 12.33 18.57 -10.97
N THR A 261 13.04 18.51 -9.83
CA THR A 261 13.40 19.73 -9.09
C THR A 261 14.83 19.71 -8.58
N MET A 262 15.50 20.84 -8.75
CA MET A 262 16.71 21.15 -7.99
C MET A 262 16.35 21.34 -6.51
N ALA A 263 17.31 21.10 -5.61
CA ALA A 263 17.05 21.17 -4.17
C ALA A 263 16.50 22.53 -3.70
N LYS A 264 16.81 23.62 -4.41
CA LYS A 264 16.34 24.99 -4.09
C LYS A 264 14.84 25.20 -4.32
N SER A 265 14.25 24.50 -5.30
CA SER A 265 12.85 24.66 -5.72
C SER A 265 11.94 23.52 -5.28
N SER A 266 12.39 22.69 -4.35
CA SER A 266 11.65 21.53 -3.85
C SER A 266 11.32 21.64 -2.37
N CYS A 267 10.17 21.09 -2.00
CA CYS A 267 9.76 20.95 -0.61
C CYS A 267 10.64 19.92 0.11
N LEU A 268 11.22 20.27 1.26
CA LEU A 268 12.01 19.33 2.07
C LEU A 268 11.21 18.08 2.51
N ILE A 269 9.90 18.23 2.70
CA ILE A 269 9.04 17.17 3.20
C ILE A 269 8.59 16.29 2.04
N CYS A 270 7.69 16.81 1.20
CA CYS A 270 7.02 16.06 0.15
C CYS A 270 7.69 16.12 -1.22
N THR A 271 8.82 16.82 -1.33
CA THR A 271 9.64 16.88 -2.54
C THR A 271 9.00 17.49 -3.79
N ASN A 272 7.75 17.92 -3.68
CA ASN A 272 7.05 18.65 -4.73
C ASN A 272 7.75 19.96 -5.05
N MET A 273 7.58 20.41 -6.29
CA MET A 273 8.04 21.71 -6.72
C MET A 273 7.30 22.82 -5.95
N ILE A 274 8.06 23.78 -5.45
CA ILE A 274 7.53 25.01 -4.88
C ILE A 274 7.47 26.03 -6.02
N LEU A 275 6.25 26.30 -6.50
CA LEU A 275 6.02 27.32 -7.51
C LEU A 275 6.53 28.67 -6.97
N GLY A 276 7.37 29.35 -7.77
CA GLY A 276 7.99 30.63 -7.38
C GLY A 276 9.27 30.54 -6.53
N GLY A 277 9.85 29.34 -6.34
CA GLY A 277 11.07 29.14 -5.53
C GLY A 277 12.33 29.90 -5.99
N ASN A 278 12.35 30.38 -7.24
CA ASN A 278 13.45 31.18 -7.80
C ASN A 278 13.21 32.70 -7.72
N MET A 279 12.07 33.16 -7.21
CA MET A 279 11.81 34.60 -7.09
C MET A 279 12.49 35.17 -5.85
N SER A 280 12.92 36.42 -5.98
CA SER A 280 13.77 37.21 -5.08
C SER A 280 13.37 37.16 -3.58
N GLN A 281 14.33 37.53 -2.73
CA GLN A 281 14.09 37.82 -1.31
C GLN A 281 12.90 38.79 -1.20
N GLY A 282 11.78 38.33 -0.64
CA GLY A 282 10.55 39.13 -0.55
C GLY A 282 9.26 38.38 -0.89
N ASN A 283 9.32 37.17 -1.45
CA ASN A 283 8.11 36.40 -1.72
C ASN A 283 7.43 35.92 -0.42
N PRO A 284 6.21 36.38 -0.09
CA PRO A 284 5.48 35.98 1.13
C PRO A 284 5.12 34.49 1.14
N PHE A 285 5.18 33.81 -0.01
CA PHE A 285 4.92 32.38 -0.14
C PHE A 285 6.16 31.52 0.09
N LYS A 286 7.36 32.12 0.19
CA LYS A 286 8.58 31.38 0.52
C LYS A 286 8.61 31.05 2.00
N ARG A 287 8.33 29.79 2.33
CA ARG A 287 8.30 29.28 3.70
C ARG A 287 9.54 28.46 3.97
N GLU A 288 10.41 28.98 4.83
CA GLU A 288 11.63 28.28 5.21
C GLU A 288 11.33 26.98 5.92
N ALA A 289 12.05 25.91 5.55
CA ALA A 289 12.01 24.67 6.29
C ALA A 289 12.78 24.85 7.61
N ARG A 290 12.15 24.46 8.73
CA ARG A 290 12.72 24.60 10.07
C ARG A 290 12.76 23.27 10.81
N LEU A 291 13.77 23.06 11.63
CA LEU A 291 14.02 21.85 12.40
C LEU A 291 14.04 22.19 13.89
N CYS A 292 13.49 21.29 14.72
CA CYS A 292 13.64 21.38 16.16
C CYS A 292 15.05 20.94 16.57
N GLN A 293 15.42 21.19 17.83
CA GLN A 293 16.69 20.76 18.40
C GLN A 293 17.03 19.27 18.15
N LYS A 294 16.04 18.36 18.25
CA LYS A 294 16.24 16.91 17.99
C LYS A 294 16.66 16.62 16.55
N HIS A 295 16.13 17.38 15.58
CA HIS A 295 16.32 17.11 14.16
C HIS A 295 17.37 18.02 13.49
N GLY A 296 17.69 19.15 14.11
CA GLY A 296 18.73 20.12 13.70
C GLY A 296 20.13 19.73 14.19
N SER A 297 20.99 20.72 14.41
CA SER A 297 22.42 20.53 14.74
C SER A 297 22.70 20.02 16.16
N GLY A 298 21.72 19.46 16.88
CA GLY A 298 21.94 18.88 18.20
C GLY A 298 22.40 19.88 19.27
N GLY A 299 22.23 21.19 19.04
CA GLY A 299 22.54 22.23 20.02
C GLY A 299 23.82 23.03 19.79
N TYR A 300 24.58 22.80 18.71
CA TYR A 300 25.77 23.62 18.43
C TYR A 300 25.36 25.03 17.97
N PRO A 301 25.73 26.11 18.72
CA PRO A 301 25.22 27.46 18.46
C PRO A 301 25.81 28.10 17.19
N HIS A 302 27.00 27.65 16.76
CA HIS A 302 27.75 28.25 15.65
C HIS A 302 27.79 27.37 14.39
N SER A 303 27.13 26.21 14.40
CA SER A 303 27.10 25.32 13.25
C SER A 303 25.67 24.89 12.90
N ILE A 304 25.43 24.79 11.60
CA ILE A 304 24.25 24.20 11.00
C ILE A 304 24.63 22.84 10.43
N GLN A 305 23.72 21.87 10.44
CA GLN A 305 24.00 20.54 9.92
C GLN A 305 23.30 20.33 8.58
N CYS A 306 24.00 19.75 7.60
CA CYS A 306 23.35 19.34 6.36
C CYS A 306 22.29 18.26 6.68
N VAL A 307 21.06 18.46 6.21
CA VAL A 307 19.94 17.52 6.49
C VAL A 307 20.18 16.13 5.89
N VAL A 308 21.00 16.03 4.83
CA VAL A 308 21.29 14.78 4.12
C VAL A 308 22.54 14.11 4.69
N CYS A 309 23.73 14.69 4.52
CA CYS A 309 24.99 14.05 4.93
C CYS A 309 25.33 14.21 6.41
N ARG A 310 24.52 14.95 7.18
CA ARG A 310 24.74 15.19 8.61
C ARG A 310 26.10 15.85 8.95
N GLN A 311 26.82 16.38 7.98
CA GLN A 311 28.06 17.11 8.26
C GLN A 311 27.75 18.52 8.79
N PRO A 312 28.43 18.96 9.85
CA PRO A 312 28.33 20.33 10.34
C PRO A 312 28.93 21.31 9.34
N ARG A 313 28.37 22.51 9.27
CA ARG A 313 28.80 23.64 8.45
C ARG A 313 28.73 24.90 9.29
N PRO A 314 29.64 25.87 9.11
CA PRO A 314 29.55 27.16 9.77
C PRO A 314 28.20 27.82 9.44
N LYS A 315 27.56 28.43 10.44
CA LYS A 315 26.35 29.23 10.20
C LYS A 315 26.74 30.41 9.28
N PRO A 316 25.99 30.70 8.21
CA PRO A 316 26.29 31.85 7.37
C PRO A 316 26.20 33.12 8.23
N SER A 317 27.33 33.80 8.43
CA SER A 317 27.37 35.13 9.02
C SER A 317 26.60 36.04 8.09
N GLY A 318 25.52 36.68 8.58
CA GLY A 318 24.67 37.58 7.77
C GLY A 318 25.40 38.78 7.16
N THR A 319 26.70 38.92 7.42
CA THR A 319 27.60 39.97 6.96
C THR A 319 28.86 39.30 6.39
N GLY A 320 28.91 39.12 5.08
CA GLY A 320 30.11 38.66 4.37
C GLY A 320 30.31 37.15 4.41
N THR A 321 30.31 36.53 3.24
CA THR A 321 30.83 35.19 3.00
C THR A 321 32.31 35.15 3.42
N ALA A 322 32.63 34.40 4.48
CA ALA A 322 34.01 34.02 4.73
C ALA A 322 34.53 33.30 3.49
N ALA A 323 35.51 33.89 2.82
CA ALA A 323 36.05 33.41 1.56
C ALA A 323 36.51 31.95 1.69
N GLY A 324 35.93 31.04 0.91
CA GLY A 324 36.44 29.68 0.73
C GLY A 324 35.47 28.53 1.03
N PHE A 325 34.33 28.76 1.69
CA PHE A 325 33.34 27.69 1.89
C PHE A 325 32.14 27.83 0.92
N PRO A 326 31.79 26.75 0.20
CA PRO A 326 30.61 26.74 -0.66
C PRO A 326 29.35 27.09 0.15
N GLU A 327 28.59 28.10 -0.29
CA GLU A 327 27.37 28.56 0.39
C GLU A 327 26.40 27.41 0.70
N SER A 328 25.93 27.31 1.94
CA SER A 328 24.87 26.36 2.30
C SER A 328 23.54 26.77 1.65
N VAL A 329 22.79 25.79 1.11
CA VAL A 329 21.50 26.03 0.48
C VAL A 329 20.39 25.92 1.51
N ALA A 330 19.72 27.03 1.82
CA ALA A 330 18.52 27.04 2.65
C ALA A 330 17.37 26.29 1.96
N LEU A 331 16.70 25.41 2.71
CA LEU A 331 15.60 24.60 2.23
C LEU A 331 14.24 25.25 2.52
N ASN A 332 13.25 24.92 1.70
CA ASN A 332 11.89 25.46 1.80
C ASN A 332 10.86 24.33 1.94
N ILE A 333 9.64 24.68 2.35
CA ILE A 333 8.47 23.79 2.34
C ILE A 333 7.38 24.34 1.43
N CYS A 334 6.63 23.46 0.77
CA CYS A 334 5.47 23.87 -0.02
C CYS A 334 4.32 24.34 0.89
N PHE A 335 3.40 25.10 0.29
CA PHE A 335 2.21 25.61 0.97
C PHE A 335 1.38 24.50 1.63
N ASP A 336 1.13 23.40 0.91
CA ASP A 336 0.34 22.29 1.43
C ASP A 336 0.98 21.69 2.70
N CYS A 337 2.30 21.44 2.68
CA CYS A 337 3.04 20.92 3.83
C CYS A 337 3.10 21.90 5.00
N TRP A 338 3.03 23.20 4.73
CA TRP A 338 2.94 24.21 5.78
C TRP A 338 1.55 24.22 6.43
N ILE A 339 0.48 24.25 5.63
CA ILE A 339 -0.90 24.21 6.14
C ILE A 339 -1.13 22.95 6.96
N SER A 340 -0.67 21.78 6.46
CA SER A 340 -0.83 20.53 7.19
C SER A 340 -0.07 20.50 8.52
N GLY A 341 0.85 21.45 8.73
CA GLY A 341 1.52 21.71 10.00
C GLY A 341 0.75 22.63 10.96
N GLY A 342 -0.51 22.97 10.66
CA GLY A 342 -1.36 23.77 11.52
C GLY A 342 -1.39 25.26 11.19
N GLY A 343 -0.70 25.72 10.13
CA GLY A 343 -0.87 27.04 9.49
C GLY A 343 -0.56 28.30 10.32
N SER A 344 -0.61 28.26 11.65
CA SER A 344 -0.38 29.43 12.50
C SER A 344 0.99 29.42 13.16
N ARG A 345 1.63 28.26 13.29
CA ARG A 345 2.97 28.10 13.89
C ARG A 345 3.85 27.18 13.06
N PRO A 346 5.14 27.49 12.89
CA PRO A 346 6.05 26.60 12.19
C PRO A 346 6.18 25.28 12.94
N ARG A 347 6.06 24.16 12.22
CA ARG A 347 6.35 22.81 12.74
C ARG A 347 7.71 22.34 12.26
N CYS A 348 8.37 21.53 13.08
CA CYS A 348 9.57 20.82 12.69
C CYS A 348 9.36 20.03 11.39
N CYS A 349 10.24 20.22 10.42
CA CYS A 349 10.25 19.51 9.13
C CYS A 349 11.06 18.20 9.18
N GLY A 350 11.55 17.82 10.36
CA GLY A 350 12.20 16.55 10.60
C GLY A 350 11.20 15.39 10.47
N MET A 351 11.67 14.30 9.90
CA MET A 351 10.91 13.05 9.80
C MET A 351 11.32 12.13 10.94
N GLU A 352 10.33 11.48 11.54
CA GLU A 352 10.50 10.45 12.55
C GLU A 352 10.51 9.09 11.86
N PHE A 353 11.55 8.31 12.14
CA PHE A 353 11.81 7.02 11.51
C PHE A 353 11.46 5.83 12.42
N GLU A 354 11.13 6.10 13.69
CA GLU A 354 10.74 5.15 14.74
C GLU A 354 9.23 5.03 14.87
#